data_AF-A0A8S3T4Q0-F1
#
_entry.id   AF-A0A8S3T4Q0-F1
#
_cell.length_a   1.000
_cell.length_b   1.000
_cell.length_c   1.000
_cell.angle_alpha   90.00
_cell.angle_beta   90.00
_cell.angle_gamma   90.00
#
_symmetry.space_group_name_H-M   'P 1'
#
loop_
_entity.id
_entity.type
_entity.pdbx_description
1 polymer ?
#
loop_
_entity_poly.entity_id
_entity_poly.type
_entity_poly.pdbx_seq_one_letter_code
_entity_poly.pdbx_strand_id
1 'polypeptide(L)'
;MQVQINMANTFAGMEGYKLQPKKSVAINIKPKPTKKETLLEEYTLNEAIMPRVDSAMHLGIIRTNSMKQNIIANIEENIKKSRRSAYALLGSGFHGENGLDMETIIHLFKIYILPVLLYGMDLLTPQSLDLEKLEKFQKKMLKQLMSLPTNTPDPAINILTGILPVEAQIHLKVMTLFINVCTQPNESLEKQLARRQLCIKSMNSNSWFIQVKTIMLKYDLGNASEWLDIQMKKDELLNKAKKGINAYWIERTTSLAKLYTGLRYLNSDIFMPGKIHPILRIKHQSPRDSKRVPTKIKLLTGTYILQPLRYKIYKEGTEDHCIACECKEETLEHLLIECEAWNYLRDPILQTIKNLLTTNGMCE
;
A
#
# COMPACT_ATOMS: atom_id res chain seq x y z
N MET A 1 26.75 30.20 -7.24
CA MET A 1 25.28 30.06 -7.33
C MET A 1 24.64 31.29 -7.97
N GLN A 2 24.91 32.52 -7.50
CA GLN A 2 24.34 33.75 -8.08
C GLN A 2 24.51 33.86 -9.61
N VAL A 3 25.67 33.48 -10.15
CA VAL A 3 25.89 33.45 -11.61
C VAL A 3 24.85 32.60 -12.34
N GLN A 4 24.52 31.41 -11.83
CA GLN A 4 23.52 30.52 -12.44
C GLN A 4 22.12 31.10 -12.35
N ILE A 5 21.79 31.78 -11.24
CA ILE A 5 20.51 32.48 -11.06
C ILE A 5 20.39 33.61 -12.09
N ASN A 6 21.43 34.41 -12.26
CA ASN A 6 21.47 35.49 -13.26
C ASN A 6 21.32 34.93 -14.67
N MET A 7 22.04 33.87 -15.02
CA MET A 7 21.92 33.21 -16.32
C MET A 7 20.49 32.71 -16.58
N ALA A 8 19.87 32.05 -15.59
CA ALA A 8 18.49 31.58 -15.70
C ALA A 8 17.50 32.75 -15.86
N ASN A 9 17.72 33.86 -15.17
CA ASN A 9 16.87 35.05 -15.27
C ASN A 9 17.04 35.78 -16.61
N THR A 10 18.27 35.90 -17.11
CA THR A 10 18.56 36.45 -18.45
C THR A 10 17.90 35.60 -19.52
N PHE A 11 18.07 34.27 -19.45
CA PHE A 11 17.42 33.35 -20.39
C PHE A 11 15.90 33.46 -20.35
N ALA A 12 15.31 33.47 -19.15
CA ALA A 12 13.87 33.68 -19.01
C ALA A 12 13.42 35.01 -19.65
N GLY A 13 14.18 36.09 -19.43
CA GLY A 13 13.90 37.40 -20.03
C GLY A 13 14.00 37.40 -21.56
N MET A 14 14.99 36.69 -22.14
CA MET A 14 15.12 36.53 -23.60
C MET A 14 13.90 35.83 -24.21
N GLU A 15 13.33 34.84 -23.50
CA GLU A 15 12.14 34.10 -23.90
C GLU A 15 10.82 34.81 -23.50
N GLY A 16 10.89 36.04 -22.99
CA GLY A 16 9.70 36.83 -22.62
C GLY A 16 9.04 36.42 -21.30
N TYR A 17 9.68 35.59 -20.48
CA TYR A 17 9.19 35.18 -19.17
C TYR A 17 9.81 36.00 -18.04
N LYS A 18 9.08 36.15 -16.92
CA LYS A 18 9.60 36.74 -15.68
C LYS A 18 9.58 35.71 -14.56
N LEU A 19 10.74 35.45 -13.98
CA LEU A 19 10.84 34.60 -12.79
C LEU A 19 10.25 35.34 -11.58
N GLN A 20 9.40 34.65 -10.80
CA GLN A 20 8.73 35.20 -9.63
C GLN A 20 9.62 35.05 -8.38
N PRO A 21 10.18 36.12 -7.80
CA PRO A 21 11.10 36.01 -6.68
C PRO A 21 10.48 35.37 -5.44
N LYS A 22 9.19 35.62 -5.18
CA LYS A 22 8.50 35.02 -4.01
C LYS A 22 8.31 33.50 -4.08
N LYS A 23 8.28 32.93 -5.28
CA LYS A 23 8.14 31.48 -5.50
C LYS A 23 9.48 30.79 -5.75
N SER A 24 10.53 31.58 -6.02
CA SER A 24 11.89 31.10 -6.23
C SER A 24 12.58 31.07 -4.87
N VAL A 25 13.13 29.93 -4.49
CA VAL A 25 13.70 29.71 -3.16
C VAL A 25 15.04 29.02 -3.29
N ALA A 26 15.97 29.34 -2.39
CA ALA A 26 17.20 28.56 -2.22
C ALA A 26 17.06 27.59 -1.05
N ILE A 27 17.30 26.30 -1.31
CA ILE A 27 17.48 25.30 -0.26
C ILE A 27 18.97 24.97 -0.15
N ASN A 28 19.53 25.14 1.04
CA ASN A 28 20.90 24.76 1.33
C ASN A 28 20.94 23.26 1.69
N ILE A 29 21.28 22.41 0.71
CA ILE A 29 21.56 21.00 0.98
C ILE A 29 22.88 20.93 1.75
N LYS A 30 22.84 20.46 3.00
CA LYS A 30 23.99 20.53 3.93
C LYS A 30 25.28 20.02 3.24
N PRO A 31 26.31 20.86 3.05
CA PRO A 31 27.59 20.36 2.61
C PRO A 31 28.23 19.50 3.71
N LYS A 32 29.19 18.64 3.32
CA LYS A 32 30.06 17.96 4.29
C LYS A 32 30.64 18.99 5.28
N PRO A 33 30.91 18.61 6.54
CA PRO A 33 31.26 19.53 7.63
C PRO A 33 32.51 20.41 7.38
N THR A 34 33.29 20.13 6.33
CA THR A 34 34.52 20.82 5.96
C THR A 34 34.35 22.16 5.23
N LYS A 35 33.13 22.62 4.91
CA LYS A 35 32.89 23.95 4.32
C LYS A 35 31.75 24.68 5.06
N LYS A 36 32.02 25.15 6.27
CA LYS A 36 31.07 25.94 7.07
C LYS A 36 31.07 27.44 6.72
N GLU A 37 32.08 27.94 6.02
CA GLU A 37 32.28 29.40 5.86
C GLU A 37 31.49 30.05 4.72
N THR A 38 30.83 29.29 3.84
CA THR A 38 30.10 29.85 2.67
C THR A 38 28.60 30.09 2.91
N LEU A 39 28.11 29.98 4.15
CA LEU A 39 26.67 29.95 4.46
C LEU A 39 25.97 31.32 4.48
N LEU A 40 26.64 32.42 4.17
CA LEU A 40 26.12 33.79 4.34
C LEU A 40 25.78 34.56 3.04
N GLU A 41 26.00 34.01 1.84
CA GLU A 41 25.76 34.75 0.58
C GLU A 41 24.28 34.96 0.24
N GLU A 42 23.75 36.16 0.40
CA GLU A 42 22.40 36.50 -0.07
C GLU A 42 22.29 36.34 -1.60
N TYR A 43 21.20 35.72 -2.05
CA TYR A 43 20.93 35.56 -3.48
C TYR A 43 19.85 36.54 -3.92
N THR A 44 20.04 37.18 -5.07
CA THR A 44 19.10 38.14 -5.62
C THR A 44 18.50 37.64 -6.94
N LEU A 45 17.22 37.94 -7.17
CA LEU A 45 16.50 37.64 -8.41
C LEU A 45 15.58 38.83 -8.72
N ASN A 46 15.80 39.49 -9.86
CA ASN A 46 15.09 40.73 -10.22
C ASN A 46 15.16 41.79 -9.11
N GLU A 47 16.36 42.02 -8.57
CA GLU A 47 16.64 42.97 -7.48
C GLU A 47 15.99 42.63 -6.12
N ALA A 48 15.16 41.60 -6.07
CA ALA A 48 14.57 41.09 -4.84
C ALA A 48 15.46 40.00 -4.22
N ILE A 49 15.57 40.01 -2.89
CA ILE A 49 16.27 38.96 -2.15
C ILE A 49 15.45 37.66 -2.23
N MET A 50 16.09 36.59 -2.69
CA MET A 50 15.48 35.29 -2.82
C MET A 50 15.40 34.60 -1.44
N PRO A 51 14.21 34.16 -1.00
CA PRO A 51 14.07 33.52 0.30
C PRO A 51 14.89 32.23 0.39
N ARG A 52 15.66 32.12 1.48
CA ARG A 52 16.32 30.88 1.89
C ARG A 52 15.38 30.09 2.78
N VAL A 53 15.17 28.83 2.46
CA VAL A 53 14.22 27.96 3.17
C VAL A 53 14.86 26.61 3.45
N ASP A 54 14.48 26.00 4.58
CA ASP A 54 14.90 24.63 4.92
C ASP A 54 14.18 23.56 4.10
N SER A 55 13.02 23.91 3.54
CA SER A 55 12.23 23.03 2.69
C SER A 55 11.41 23.78 1.65
N ALA A 56 11.18 23.16 0.50
CA ALA A 56 10.31 23.67 -0.55
C ALA A 56 9.65 22.53 -1.32
N MET A 57 8.44 22.76 -1.81
CA MET A 57 7.75 21.79 -2.66
C MET A 57 8.20 21.93 -4.12
N HIS A 58 8.62 20.82 -4.73
CA HIS A 58 8.97 20.75 -6.15
C HIS A 58 8.28 19.54 -6.78
N LEU A 59 7.40 19.79 -7.76
CA LEU A 59 6.57 18.76 -8.40
C LEU A 59 5.84 17.89 -7.38
N GLY A 60 5.21 18.52 -6.38
CA GLY A 60 4.48 17.82 -5.32
C GLY A 60 5.32 17.09 -4.27
N ILE A 61 6.65 17.03 -4.44
CA ILE A 61 7.60 16.42 -3.50
C ILE A 61 8.27 17.51 -2.66
N ILE A 62 8.22 17.38 -1.35
CA ILE A 62 8.90 18.29 -0.42
C ILE A 62 10.40 18.00 -0.47
N ARG A 63 11.22 18.96 -0.89
CA ARG A 63 12.68 18.88 -0.83
C ARG A 63 13.16 19.57 0.43
N THR A 64 14.02 18.93 1.19
CA THR A 64 14.63 19.48 2.41
C THR A 64 16.15 19.50 2.29
N ASN A 65 16.82 20.06 3.29
CA ASN A 65 18.28 20.10 3.39
C ASN A 65 18.95 18.71 3.60
N SER A 66 18.19 17.62 3.82
CA SER A 66 18.72 16.27 4.04
C SER A 66 17.76 15.17 3.55
N MET A 67 18.31 14.09 2.97
CA MET A 67 17.49 13.02 2.38
C MET A 67 16.57 12.33 3.41
N LYS A 68 17.03 12.14 4.65
CA LYS A 68 16.22 11.53 5.72
C LYS A 68 15.00 12.38 6.06
N GLN A 69 15.18 13.70 6.23
CA GLN A 69 14.05 14.59 6.50
C GLN A 69 13.12 14.72 5.29
N ASN A 70 13.66 14.64 4.07
CA ASN A 70 12.88 14.63 2.85
C ASN A 70 11.90 13.45 2.82
N ILE A 71 12.38 12.23 3.10
CA ILE A 71 11.53 11.02 3.17
C ILE A 71 10.41 11.19 4.22
N ILE A 72 10.78 11.58 5.45
CA ILE A 72 9.84 11.74 6.56
C ILE A 72 8.76 12.79 6.22
N ALA A 73 9.16 13.96 5.75
CA ALA A 73 8.23 15.05 5.42
C ALA A 73 7.23 14.64 4.34
N ASN A 74 7.67 13.93 3.30
CA ASN A 74 6.78 13.47 2.24
C ASN A 74 5.83 12.37 2.70
N ILE A 75 6.28 11.44 3.56
CA ILE A 75 5.39 10.41 4.14
C ILE A 75 4.28 11.05 4.96
N GLU A 76 4.63 11.99 5.84
CA GLU A 76 3.66 12.68 6.70
C GLU A 76 2.66 13.50 5.87
N GLU A 77 3.15 14.23 4.86
CA GLU A 77 2.29 15.00 3.97
C GLU A 77 1.40 14.09 3.11
N ASN A 78 1.91 12.98 2.58
CA ASN A 78 1.13 12.02 1.81
C ASN A 78 0.04 11.37 2.68
N ILE A 79 0.35 10.97 3.91
CA ILE A 79 -0.65 10.44 4.86
C ILE A 79 -1.72 11.49 5.15
N LYS A 80 -1.33 12.75 5.37
CA LYS A 80 -2.25 13.86 5.62
C LYS A 80 -3.16 14.12 4.42
N LYS A 81 -2.60 14.19 3.21
CA LYS A 81 -3.37 14.35 1.97
C LYS A 81 -4.31 13.17 1.74
N SER A 82 -3.82 11.94 1.92
CA SER A 82 -4.63 10.72 1.78
C SER A 82 -5.82 10.71 2.75
N ARG A 83 -5.61 11.14 4.00
CA ARG A 83 -6.69 11.28 4.99
C ARG A 83 -7.71 12.33 4.56
N ARG A 84 -7.28 13.48 4.04
CA ARG A 84 -8.19 14.51 3.50
C ARG A 84 -9.00 13.98 2.33
N SER A 85 -8.37 13.26 1.40
CA SER A 85 -9.06 12.60 0.29
C SER A 85 -10.10 11.60 0.79
N ALA A 86 -9.78 10.81 1.81
CA ALA A 86 -10.73 9.87 2.41
C ALA A 86 -11.93 10.61 3.04
N TYR A 87 -11.68 11.69 3.77
CA TYR A 87 -12.76 12.50 4.37
C TYR A 87 -13.66 13.16 3.34
N ALA A 88 -13.11 13.60 2.21
CA ALA A 88 -13.90 14.14 1.11
C ALA A 88 -14.88 13.11 0.51
N LEU A 89 -14.55 11.81 0.60
CA LEU A 89 -15.39 10.72 0.10
C LEU A 89 -16.41 10.21 1.14
N LEU A 90 -16.37 10.66 2.39
CA LEU A 90 -17.31 10.18 3.41
C LEU A 90 -18.76 10.50 3.04
N GLY A 91 -19.02 11.68 2.47
CA GLY A 91 -20.36 12.09 2.05
C GLY A 91 -20.94 11.23 0.91
N SER A 92 -20.10 10.50 0.17
CA SER A 92 -20.53 9.56 -0.86
C SER A 92 -20.60 8.10 -0.37
N GLY A 93 -20.50 7.86 0.94
CA GLY A 93 -20.62 6.53 1.53
C GLY A 93 -19.29 5.76 1.66
N PHE A 94 -18.13 6.44 1.64
CA PHE A 94 -16.81 5.83 1.84
C PHE A 94 -16.52 5.50 3.32
N HIS A 95 -17.38 4.71 3.94
CA HIS A 95 -17.24 4.25 5.33
C HIS A 95 -17.79 2.82 5.46
N GLY A 96 -17.32 2.06 6.46
CA GLY A 96 -17.62 0.64 6.52
C GLY A 96 -19.05 0.29 6.92
N GLU A 97 -19.65 1.02 7.86
CA GLU A 97 -21.04 0.77 8.29
C GLU A 97 -22.01 1.64 7.51
N ASN A 98 -23.04 1.03 6.90
CA ASN A 98 -24.06 1.71 6.09
C ASN A 98 -23.49 2.52 4.89
N GLY A 99 -22.26 2.22 4.46
CA GLY A 99 -21.65 2.86 3.29
C GLY A 99 -21.98 2.14 1.99
N LEU A 100 -21.18 2.44 0.97
CA LEU A 100 -21.21 1.74 -0.32
C LEU A 100 -20.84 0.26 -0.15
N ASP A 101 -21.06 -0.53 -1.20
CA ASP A 101 -20.59 -1.90 -1.21
C ASP A 101 -19.06 -1.99 -1.12
N MET A 102 -18.57 -3.06 -0.50
CA MET A 102 -17.15 -3.22 -0.19
C MET A 102 -16.28 -3.25 -1.45
N GLU A 103 -16.79 -3.79 -2.56
CA GLU A 103 -16.07 -3.79 -3.83
C GLU A 103 -15.86 -2.36 -4.34
N THR A 104 -16.91 -1.54 -4.33
CA THR A 104 -16.84 -0.11 -4.65
C THR A 104 -15.95 0.65 -3.68
N ILE A 105 -16.04 0.43 -2.37
CA ILE A 105 -15.17 1.08 -1.37
C ILE A 105 -13.69 0.76 -1.64
N ILE A 106 -13.35 -0.51 -1.86
CA ILE A 106 -11.97 -0.91 -2.17
C ILE A 106 -11.51 -0.30 -3.50
N HIS A 107 -12.40 -0.22 -4.48
CA HIS A 107 -12.11 0.43 -5.75
C HIS A 107 -11.81 1.93 -5.58
N LEU A 108 -12.64 2.66 -4.83
CA LEU A 108 -12.41 4.07 -4.49
C LEU A 108 -11.10 4.27 -3.72
N PHE A 109 -10.78 3.36 -2.79
CA PHE A 109 -9.49 3.39 -2.08
C PHE A 109 -8.32 3.29 -3.05
N LYS A 110 -8.38 2.33 -4.00
CA LYS A 110 -7.33 2.11 -5.02
C LYS A 110 -7.18 3.31 -5.97
N ILE A 111 -8.25 4.03 -6.27
CA ILE A 111 -8.24 5.15 -7.21
C ILE A 111 -7.85 6.47 -6.55
N TYR A 112 -8.41 6.80 -5.39
CA TYR A 112 -8.30 8.15 -4.83
C TYR A 112 -7.32 8.26 -3.67
N ILE A 113 -7.17 7.20 -2.87
CA ILE A 113 -6.38 7.25 -1.63
C ILE A 113 -4.97 6.72 -1.88
N LEU A 114 -4.89 5.53 -2.45
CA LEU A 114 -3.63 4.83 -2.65
C LEU A 114 -2.63 5.60 -3.53
N PRO A 115 -3.03 6.25 -4.65
CA PRO A 115 -2.09 7.02 -5.46
C PRO A 115 -1.54 8.25 -4.71
N VAL A 116 -2.35 8.88 -3.86
CA VAL A 116 -1.93 10.01 -3.03
C VAL A 116 -0.95 9.55 -1.95
N LEU A 117 -1.21 8.39 -1.34
CA LEU A 117 -0.34 7.81 -0.30
C LEU A 117 1.06 7.51 -0.83
N LEU A 118 1.13 6.93 -2.04
CA LEU A 118 2.38 6.43 -2.63
C LEU A 118 3.08 7.44 -3.54
N TYR A 119 2.57 8.66 -3.67
CA TYR A 119 3.12 9.67 -4.57
C TYR A 119 4.60 9.96 -4.25
N GLY A 120 5.49 9.78 -5.22
CA GLY A 120 6.93 10.04 -5.11
C GLY A 120 7.71 9.05 -4.25
N MET A 121 7.07 8.01 -3.68
CA MET A 121 7.76 7.03 -2.83
C MET A 121 8.70 6.11 -3.60
N ASP A 122 8.47 5.94 -4.90
CA ASP A 122 9.35 5.25 -5.84
C ASP A 122 10.65 6.00 -6.13
N LEU A 123 10.66 7.33 -5.95
CA LEU A 123 11.87 8.16 -6.09
C LEU A 123 12.61 8.31 -4.75
N LEU A 124 11.85 8.44 -3.65
CA LEU A 124 12.40 8.69 -2.32
C LEU A 124 12.85 7.41 -1.62
N THR A 125 12.26 6.27 -1.96
CA THR A 125 12.70 4.91 -1.57
C THR A 125 12.83 4.74 -0.05
N PRO A 126 11.70 4.86 0.68
CA PRO A 126 11.67 4.77 2.13
C PRO A 126 12.23 3.43 2.65
N GLN A 127 12.85 3.48 3.82
CA GLN A 127 13.44 2.32 4.49
C GLN A 127 12.46 1.71 5.51
N SER A 128 12.83 0.63 6.19
CA SER A 128 11.92 -0.21 6.99
C SER A 128 10.97 0.55 7.92
N LEU A 129 11.48 1.45 8.77
CA LEU A 129 10.65 2.23 9.71
C LEU A 129 9.70 3.21 8.99
N ASP A 130 10.13 3.74 7.85
CA ASP A 130 9.35 4.66 7.04
C ASP A 130 8.24 3.92 6.29
N LEU A 131 8.53 2.73 5.77
CA LEU A 131 7.56 1.81 5.16
C LEU A 131 6.48 1.41 6.16
N GLU A 132 6.86 1.13 7.41
CA GLU A 132 5.91 0.74 8.46
C GLU A 132 4.86 1.83 8.72
N LYS A 133 5.23 3.11 8.66
CA LYS A 133 4.29 4.23 8.83
C LYS A 133 3.21 4.24 7.74
N LEU A 134 3.62 4.08 6.48
CA LEU A 134 2.70 4.02 5.34
C LEU A 134 1.81 2.78 5.41
N GLU A 135 2.41 1.63 5.73
CA GLU A 135 1.74 0.34 5.87
C GLU A 135 0.66 0.39 6.97
N LYS A 136 1.01 0.96 8.13
CA LYS A 136 0.09 1.15 9.25
C LYS A 136 -1.09 2.04 8.87
N PHE A 137 -0.87 3.09 8.08
CA PHE A 137 -1.95 3.94 7.58
C PHE A 137 -2.88 3.16 6.63
N GLN A 138 -2.33 2.49 5.60
CA GLN A 138 -3.10 1.69 4.64
C GLN A 138 -3.96 0.66 5.37
N LYS A 139 -3.34 -0.16 6.23
CA LYS A 139 -4.03 -1.23 6.96
C LYS A 139 -5.09 -0.69 7.90
N LYS A 140 -4.79 0.37 8.66
CA LYS A 140 -5.76 0.99 9.57
C LYS A 140 -6.99 1.46 8.80
N MET A 141 -6.79 2.13 7.67
CA MET A 141 -7.90 2.63 6.86
C MET A 141 -8.72 1.48 6.27
N LEU A 142 -8.08 0.46 5.69
CA LEU A 142 -8.77 -0.71 5.15
C LEU A 142 -9.54 -1.49 6.23
N LYS A 143 -8.97 -1.65 7.43
CA LYS A 143 -9.68 -2.24 8.59
C LYS A 143 -10.94 -1.44 8.94
N GLN A 144 -10.83 -0.12 9.02
CA GLN A 144 -11.98 0.77 9.29
C GLN A 144 -13.05 0.69 8.21
N LEU A 145 -12.65 0.71 6.93
CA LEU A 145 -13.57 0.58 5.80
C LEU A 145 -14.27 -0.78 5.74
N MET A 146 -13.66 -1.82 6.30
CA MET A 146 -14.27 -3.14 6.44
C MET A 146 -14.99 -3.32 7.79
N SER A 147 -15.07 -2.30 8.63
CA SER A 147 -15.61 -2.39 10.00
C SER A 147 -14.95 -3.48 10.85
N LEU A 148 -13.66 -3.73 10.60
CA LEU A 148 -12.83 -4.69 11.31
C LEU A 148 -12.05 -4.01 12.46
N PRO A 149 -11.86 -4.70 13.60
CA PRO A 149 -11.03 -4.21 14.70
C PRO A 149 -9.57 -3.93 14.30
N THR A 150 -8.89 -3.05 15.04
CA THR A 150 -7.49 -2.68 14.77
C THR A 150 -6.51 -3.84 14.94
N ASN A 151 -6.83 -4.80 15.82
CA ASN A 151 -6.05 -6.01 16.09
C ASN A 151 -6.28 -7.13 15.07
N THR A 152 -7.14 -6.93 14.06
CA THR A 152 -7.32 -7.92 12.98
C THR A 152 -5.97 -8.22 12.33
N PRO A 153 -5.60 -9.50 12.10
CA PRO A 153 -4.35 -9.84 11.46
C PRO A 153 -4.18 -9.18 10.08
N ASP A 154 -3.01 -8.58 9.86
CA ASP A 154 -2.67 -7.90 8.62
C ASP A 154 -2.76 -8.76 7.34
N PRO A 155 -2.33 -10.04 7.31
CA PRO A 155 -2.47 -10.85 6.09
C PRO A 155 -3.94 -11.02 5.68
N ALA A 156 -4.89 -11.02 6.61
CA ALA A 156 -6.31 -11.09 6.28
C ALA A 156 -6.78 -9.89 5.46
N ILE A 157 -6.26 -8.70 5.74
CA ILE A 157 -6.59 -7.48 5.00
C ILE A 157 -6.13 -7.58 3.55
N ASN A 158 -4.94 -8.10 3.32
CA ASN A 158 -4.40 -8.30 1.97
C ASN A 158 -5.22 -9.36 1.22
N ILE A 159 -5.53 -10.49 1.87
CA ILE A 159 -6.32 -11.58 1.29
C ILE A 159 -7.71 -11.10 0.88
N LEU A 160 -8.41 -10.39 1.79
CA LEU A 160 -9.77 -9.91 1.56
C LEU A 160 -9.83 -8.86 0.44
N THR A 161 -8.92 -7.89 0.46
CA THR A 161 -8.97 -6.73 -0.46
C THR A 161 -8.26 -6.96 -1.80
N GLY A 162 -7.40 -7.97 -1.87
CA GLY A 162 -6.46 -8.17 -2.98
C GLY A 162 -5.41 -7.05 -3.08
N ILE A 163 -5.28 -6.18 -2.08
CA ILE A 163 -4.28 -5.11 -2.07
C ILE A 163 -2.98 -5.67 -1.51
N LEU A 164 -1.87 -5.40 -2.19
CA LEU A 164 -0.55 -5.78 -1.73
C LEU A 164 -0.05 -4.86 -0.60
N PRO A 165 0.91 -5.30 0.22
CA PRO A 165 1.64 -4.41 1.11
C PRO A 165 2.22 -3.20 0.38
N VAL A 166 2.30 -2.05 1.05
CA VAL A 166 2.84 -0.79 0.53
C VAL A 166 4.22 -0.98 -0.07
N GLU A 167 5.08 -1.77 0.58
CA GLU A 167 6.41 -2.09 0.08
C GLU A 167 6.37 -2.69 -1.34
N ALA A 168 5.49 -3.68 -1.57
CA ALA A 168 5.32 -4.30 -2.87
C ALA A 168 4.90 -3.28 -3.94
N GLN A 169 4.00 -2.38 -3.58
CA GLN A 169 3.45 -1.39 -4.49
C GLN A 169 4.48 -0.32 -4.86
N ILE A 170 5.32 0.09 -3.91
CA ILE A 170 6.47 0.96 -4.16
C ILE A 170 7.46 0.24 -5.07
N HIS A 171 7.79 -1.02 -4.78
CA HIS A 171 8.70 -1.81 -5.61
C HIS A 171 8.21 -1.96 -7.05
N LEU A 172 6.91 -2.18 -7.26
CA LEU A 172 6.32 -2.20 -8.60
C LEU A 172 6.49 -0.86 -9.34
N LYS A 173 6.33 0.28 -8.65
CA LYS A 173 6.57 1.61 -9.23
C LYS A 173 8.04 1.84 -9.55
N VAL A 174 8.95 1.47 -8.64
CA VAL A 174 10.41 1.51 -8.84
C VAL A 174 10.80 0.69 -10.07
N MET A 175 10.31 -0.55 -10.17
CA MET A 175 10.56 -1.41 -11.32
C MET A 175 9.97 -0.84 -12.61
N THR A 176 8.78 -0.22 -12.56
CA THR A 176 8.18 0.45 -13.72
C THR A 176 9.07 1.58 -14.22
N LEU A 177 9.61 2.40 -13.31
CA LEU A 177 10.55 3.47 -13.65
C LEU A 177 11.85 2.90 -14.23
N PHE A 178 12.39 1.83 -13.64
CA PHE A 178 13.60 1.18 -14.15
C PHE A 178 13.41 0.58 -15.54
N ILE A 179 12.28 -0.10 -15.79
CA ILE A 179 11.96 -0.66 -17.11
C ILE A 179 11.86 0.46 -18.16
N ASN A 180 11.31 1.63 -17.82
CA ASN A 180 11.30 2.77 -18.75
C ASN A 180 12.71 3.18 -19.18
N VAL A 181 13.71 3.05 -18.29
CA VAL A 181 15.13 3.29 -18.60
C VAL A 181 15.71 2.15 -19.45
N CYS A 182 15.41 0.90 -19.14
CA CYS A 182 15.84 -0.26 -19.93
C CYS A 182 15.41 -0.16 -21.40
N THR A 183 14.19 0.33 -21.63
CA THR A 183 13.60 0.42 -22.98
C THR A 183 14.04 1.65 -23.77
N GLN A 184 14.86 2.53 -23.20
CA GLN A 184 15.42 3.65 -23.97
C GLN A 184 16.49 3.18 -24.96
N PRO A 185 16.76 3.97 -26.02
CA PRO A 185 17.93 3.77 -26.89
C PRO A 185 19.23 3.72 -26.08
N ASN A 186 20.23 2.98 -26.56
CA ASN A 186 21.51 2.84 -25.86
C ASN A 186 22.29 4.17 -25.78
N GLU A 187 22.00 5.09 -26.69
CA GLU A 187 22.56 6.43 -26.78
C GLU A 187 21.94 7.39 -25.76
N SER A 188 20.80 7.02 -25.14
CA SER A 188 20.16 7.85 -24.12
C SER A 188 21.04 8.03 -22.90
N LEU A 189 21.08 9.26 -22.39
CA LEU A 189 21.88 9.61 -21.21
C LEU A 189 21.44 8.82 -19.98
N GLU A 190 20.14 8.60 -19.84
CA GLU A 190 19.52 7.87 -18.73
C GLU A 190 20.00 6.42 -18.69
N LYS A 191 20.02 5.75 -19.84
CA LYS A 191 20.47 4.36 -19.94
C LYS A 191 21.97 4.23 -19.74
N GLN A 192 22.76 5.16 -20.28
CA GLN A 192 24.21 5.22 -20.02
C GLN A 192 24.51 5.47 -18.55
N LEU A 193 23.79 6.39 -17.90
CA LEU A 193 23.91 6.65 -16.48
C LEU A 193 23.54 5.42 -15.66
N ALA A 194 22.45 4.73 -16.00
CA ALA A 194 22.05 3.49 -15.34
C ALA A 194 23.13 2.42 -15.42
N ARG A 195 23.68 2.15 -16.62
CA ARG A 195 24.81 1.22 -16.81
C ARG A 195 25.99 1.58 -15.90
N ARG A 196 26.40 2.86 -15.93
CA ARG A 196 27.51 3.35 -15.12
C ARG A 196 27.27 3.17 -13.62
N GLN A 197 26.08 3.56 -13.13
CA GLN A 197 25.77 3.46 -11.70
C GLN A 197 25.69 2.00 -11.24
N LEU A 198 25.10 1.11 -12.04
CA LEU A 198 25.05 -0.32 -11.73
C LEU A 198 26.43 -0.98 -11.75
N CYS A 199 27.37 -0.50 -12.57
CA CYS A 199 28.73 -1.03 -12.60
C CYS A 199 29.61 -0.52 -11.44
N ILE A 200 29.51 0.76 -11.09
CA ILE A 200 30.46 1.41 -10.16
C ILE A 200 30.01 1.33 -8.71
N LYS A 201 28.70 1.37 -8.44
CA LYS A 201 28.20 1.46 -7.06
C LYS A 201 28.17 0.08 -6.40
N SER A 202 28.65 0.04 -5.17
CA SER A 202 28.52 -1.13 -4.29
C SER A 202 27.12 -1.22 -3.68
N MET A 203 26.76 -2.39 -3.15
CA MET A 203 25.46 -2.65 -2.51
C MET A 203 25.18 -1.77 -1.28
N ASN A 204 26.22 -1.17 -0.69
CA ASN A 204 26.09 -0.27 0.47
C ASN A 204 25.85 1.20 0.06
N SER A 205 25.75 1.51 -1.23
CA SER A 205 25.55 2.87 -1.70
C SER A 205 24.08 3.30 -1.61
N ASN A 206 23.84 4.57 -1.24
CA ASN A 206 22.52 5.22 -1.26
C ASN A 206 22.01 5.56 -2.68
N SER A 207 22.49 4.85 -3.70
CA SER A 207 22.07 5.07 -5.09
C SER A 207 20.72 4.40 -5.34
N TRP A 208 19.84 5.10 -6.05
CA TRP A 208 18.55 4.56 -6.47
C TRP A 208 18.69 3.25 -7.28
N PHE A 209 19.71 3.16 -8.13
CA PHE A 209 20.00 1.93 -8.90
C PHE A 209 20.44 0.75 -8.04
N ILE A 210 20.99 0.99 -6.85
CA ILE A 210 21.31 -0.09 -5.90
C ILE A 210 20.05 -0.61 -5.24
N GLN A 211 19.05 0.23 -5.01
CA GLN A 211 17.75 -0.24 -4.54
C GLN A 211 17.04 -1.09 -5.59
N VAL A 212 17.16 -0.74 -6.88
CA VAL A 212 16.71 -1.63 -7.96
C VAL A 212 17.38 -3.00 -7.85
N LYS A 213 18.71 -3.07 -7.66
CA LYS A 213 19.41 -4.35 -7.44
C LYS A 213 18.85 -5.11 -6.24
N THR A 214 18.65 -4.44 -5.10
CA THR A 214 18.09 -5.06 -3.89
C THR A 214 16.68 -5.60 -4.12
N ILE A 215 15.83 -4.86 -4.84
CA ILE A 215 14.49 -5.30 -5.24
C ILE A 215 14.57 -6.54 -6.14
N MET A 216 15.44 -6.52 -7.15
CA MET A 216 15.60 -7.66 -8.05
C MET A 216 16.11 -8.90 -7.33
N LEU A 217 17.04 -8.76 -6.39
CA LEU A 217 17.50 -9.86 -5.54
C LEU A 217 16.38 -10.38 -4.62
N LYS A 218 15.60 -9.47 -4.00
CA LYS A 218 14.49 -9.85 -3.11
C LYS A 218 13.43 -10.71 -3.79
N TYR A 219 13.18 -10.47 -5.08
CA TYR A 219 12.12 -11.12 -5.85
C TYR A 219 12.65 -12.12 -6.88
N ASP A 220 13.94 -12.46 -6.82
CA ASP A 220 14.61 -13.37 -7.75
C ASP A 220 14.36 -13.03 -9.24
N LEU A 221 14.53 -11.75 -9.59
CA LEU A 221 14.27 -11.22 -10.94
C LEU A 221 15.52 -11.24 -11.86
N GLY A 222 16.63 -11.77 -11.37
CA GLY A 222 17.93 -11.79 -12.05
C GLY A 222 18.73 -10.50 -11.85
N ASN A 223 19.63 -10.20 -12.80
CA ASN A 223 20.55 -9.07 -12.69
C ASN A 223 20.01 -7.79 -13.35
N ALA A 224 20.08 -6.66 -12.63
CA ALA A 224 19.67 -5.36 -13.16
C ALA A 224 20.45 -4.93 -14.41
N SER A 225 21.75 -5.26 -14.49
CA SER A 225 22.57 -4.91 -15.66
C SER A 225 22.11 -5.65 -16.91
N GLU A 226 21.77 -6.93 -16.79
CA GLU A 226 21.25 -7.73 -17.91
C GLU A 226 19.95 -7.14 -18.46
N TRP A 227 19.07 -6.65 -17.58
CA TRP A 227 17.82 -6.02 -17.99
C TRP A 227 18.00 -4.75 -18.83
N LEU A 228 19.16 -4.09 -18.79
CA LEU A 228 19.46 -2.97 -19.69
C LEU A 228 19.79 -3.43 -21.12
N ASP A 229 20.25 -4.66 -21.28
CA ASP A 229 20.67 -5.24 -22.55
C ASP A 229 19.59 -6.11 -23.21
N ILE A 230 18.59 -6.53 -22.44
CA ILE A 230 17.47 -7.35 -22.93
C ILE A 230 16.67 -6.61 -24.00
N GLN A 231 16.49 -7.26 -25.16
CA GLN A 231 15.58 -6.82 -26.23
C GLN A 231 14.16 -7.39 -26.02
N MET A 232 13.52 -7.01 -24.93
CA MET A 232 12.11 -7.34 -24.67
C MET A 232 11.25 -6.08 -24.70
N LYS A 233 9.96 -6.26 -25.02
CA LYS A 233 9.01 -5.15 -24.97
C LYS A 233 8.77 -4.73 -23.52
N LYS A 234 8.45 -3.45 -23.33
CA LYS A 234 8.13 -2.87 -22.01
C LYS A 234 7.11 -3.70 -21.23
N ASP A 235 6.03 -4.11 -21.89
CA ASP A 235 4.94 -4.86 -21.23
C ASP A 235 5.38 -6.26 -20.78
N GLU A 236 6.27 -6.90 -21.52
CA GLU A 236 6.80 -8.22 -21.17
C GLU A 236 7.71 -8.14 -19.94
N LEU A 237 8.61 -7.15 -19.89
CA LEU A 237 9.44 -6.87 -18.71
C LEU A 237 8.58 -6.50 -17.50
N LEU A 238 7.55 -5.67 -17.70
CA LEU A 238 6.63 -5.29 -16.63
C LEU A 238 5.85 -6.49 -16.10
N ASN A 239 5.39 -7.38 -16.98
CA ASN A 239 4.72 -8.61 -16.60
C ASN A 239 5.66 -9.57 -15.86
N LYS A 240 6.93 -9.68 -16.28
CA LYS A 240 7.95 -10.47 -15.57
C LYS A 240 8.17 -9.94 -14.15
N ALA A 241 8.37 -8.63 -14.00
CA ALA A 241 8.52 -7.99 -12.69
C ALA A 241 7.27 -8.18 -11.81
N LYS A 242 6.08 -7.93 -12.37
CA LYS A 242 4.80 -8.11 -11.67
C LYS A 242 4.61 -9.55 -11.20
N LYS A 243 4.92 -10.54 -12.04
CA LYS A 243 4.79 -11.96 -11.69
C LYS A 243 5.69 -12.33 -10.51
N GLY A 244 6.98 -11.98 -10.56
CA GLY A 244 7.92 -12.30 -9.47
C GLY A 244 7.55 -11.61 -8.15
N ILE A 245 7.20 -10.32 -8.20
CA ILE A 245 6.77 -9.57 -7.01
C ILE A 245 5.47 -10.17 -6.44
N ASN A 246 4.48 -10.44 -7.29
CA ASN A 246 3.21 -11.02 -6.84
C ASN A 246 3.41 -12.41 -6.24
N ALA A 247 4.22 -13.28 -6.87
CA ALA A 247 4.48 -14.64 -6.38
C ALA A 247 5.06 -14.61 -4.96
N TYR A 248 6.11 -13.80 -4.74
CA TYR A 248 6.70 -13.62 -3.42
C TYR A 248 5.67 -13.17 -2.36
N TRP A 249 4.83 -12.18 -2.69
CA TRP A 249 3.87 -11.66 -1.72
C TRP A 249 2.66 -12.55 -1.52
N ILE A 250 2.26 -13.35 -2.52
CA ILE A 250 1.26 -14.41 -2.35
C ILE A 250 1.78 -15.42 -1.33
N GLU A 251 2.95 -16.00 -1.59
CA GLU A 251 3.55 -17.01 -0.70
C GLU A 251 3.75 -16.47 0.71
N ARG A 252 4.32 -15.27 0.84
CA ARG A 252 4.55 -14.63 2.15
C ARG A 252 3.25 -14.34 2.88
N THR A 253 2.23 -13.81 2.20
CA THR A 253 0.95 -13.46 2.85
C THR A 253 0.19 -14.71 3.29
N THR A 254 0.14 -15.73 2.43
CA THR A 254 -0.51 -17.01 2.72
C THR A 254 0.21 -17.75 3.86
N SER A 255 1.55 -17.77 3.85
CA SER A 255 2.34 -18.35 4.94
C SER A 255 2.13 -17.62 6.26
N LEU A 256 2.12 -16.28 6.26
CA LEU A 256 1.81 -15.50 7.45
C LEU A 256 0.39 -15.74 7.95
N ALA A 257 -0.59 -15.88 7.05
CA ALA A 257 -1.98 -16.13 7.44
C ALA A 257 -2.12 -17.45 8.22
N LYS A 258 -1.39 -18.50 7.82
CA LYS A 258 -1.39 -19.81 8.48
C LYS A 258 -0.87 -19.77 9.92
N LEU A 259 -0.08 -18.76 10.29
CA LEU A 259 0.41 -18.59 11.67
C LEU A 259 -0.65 -18.05 12.63
N TYR A 260 -1.76 -17.48 12.12
CA TYR A 260 -2.83 -16.92 12.94
C TYR A 260 -3.97 -17.92 13.09
N THR A 261 -4.16 -18.45 14.30
CA THR A 261 -5.27 -19.37 14.62
C THR A 261 -6.65 -18.77 14.30
N GLY A 262 -6.82 -17.47 14.51
CA GLY A 262 -8.06 -16.75 14.17
C GLY A 262 -8.38 -16.70 12.67
N LEU A 263 -7.42 -17.00 11.80
CA LEU A 263 -7.61 -17.03 10.35
C LEU A 263 -7.85 -18.45 9.81
N ARG A 264 -8.01 -19.47 10.66
CA ARG A 264 -8.22 -20.86 10.23
C ARG A 264 -9.38 -21.07 9.24
N TYR A 265 -10.36 -20.17 9.26
CA TYR A 265 -11.53 -20.21 8.38
C TYR A 265 -11.41 -19.33 7.13
N LEU A 266 -10.41 -18.45 7.10
CA LEU A 266 -10.12 -17.66 5.92
C LEU A 266 -9.27 -18.50 4.98
N ASN A 267 -9.85 -18.95 3.87
CA ASN A 267 -9.09 -19.59 2.81
C ASN A 267 -8.05 -18.58 2.26
N SER A 268 -6.78 -18.84 2.58
CA SER A 268 -5.66 -17.98 2.19
C SER A 268 -5.08 -18.35 0.82
N ASP A 269 -5.43 -19.52 0.28
CA ASP A 269 -4.93 -20.01 -1.01
C ASP A 269 -5.65 -19.34 -2.20
N ILE A 270 -6.82 -18.73 -1.96
CA ILE A 270 -7.55 -17.93 -2.96
C ILE A 270 -7.03 -16.49 -3.07
N PHE A 271 -5.97 -16.13 -2.34
CA PHE A 271 -5.38 -14.79 -2.42
C PHE A 271 -4.81 -14.53 -3.81
N MET A 272 -5.35 -13.50 -4.45
CA MET A 272 -4.88 -13.04 -5.76
C MET A 272 -4.70 -11.52 -5.75
N PRO A 273 -3.48 -10.99 -5.91
CA PRO A 273 -3.24 -9.56 -6.03
C PRO A 273 -4.10 -8.92 -7.11
N GLY A 274 -4.74 -7.79 -6.77
CA GLY A 274 -5.66 -7.06 -7.62
C GLY A 274 -7.12 -7.55 -7.56
N LYS A 275 -7.37 -8.80 -7.17
CA LYS A 275 -8.72 -9.36 -7.09
C LYS A 275 -9.25 -9.35 -5.66
N ILE A 276 -10.45 -8.81 -5.50
CA ILE A 276 -11.15 -8.78 -4.21
C ILE A 276 -11.72 -10.16 -3.91
N HIS A 277 -11.66 -10.57 -2.64
CA HIS A 277 -12.19 -11.84 -2.16
C HIS A 277 -13.71 -11.95 -2.43
N PRO A 278 -14.22 -13.11 -2.88
CA PRO A 278 -15.64 -13.27 -3.26
C PRO A 278 -16.65 -12.83 -2.19
N ILE A 279 -16.31 -13.02 -0.91
CA ILE A 279 -17.17 -12.61 0.22
C ILE A 279 -17.48 -11.11 0.28
N LEU A 280 -16.64 -10.28 -0.34
CA LEU A 280 -16.83 -8.82 -0.39
C LEU A 280 -17.60 -8.37 -1.64
N ARG A 281 -17.87 -9.26 -2.60
CA ARG A 281 -18.61 -8.95 -3.85
C ARG A 281 -20.12 -9.13 -3.74
N ILE A 282 -20.64 -9.21 -2.51
CA ILE A 282 -22.06 -9.42 -2.28
C ILE A 282 -22.79 -8.13 -2.66
N LYS A 283 -23.60 -8.19 -3.73
CA LYS A 283 -24.44 -7.07 -4.16
C LYS A 283 -25.43 -6.71 -3.04
N HIS A 284 -25.43 -5.46 -2.61
CA HIS A 284 -26.39 -4.96 -1.63
C HIS A 284 -27.75 -4.77 -2.31
N GLN A 285 -28.66 -5.72 -2.11
CA GLN A 285 -30.06 -5.57 -2.52
C GLN A 285 -30.89 -4.89 -1.42
N SER A 286 -30.42 -4.96 -0.17
CA SER A 286 -31.07 -4.34 0.99
C SER A 286 -30.05 -3.77 1.99
N PRO A 287 -30.44 -2.81 2.85
CA PRO A 287 -29.60 -2.33 3.95
C PRO A 287 -29.16 -3.43 4.94
N ARG A 288 -29.91 -4.53 5.01
CA ARG A 288 -29.54 -5.70 5.83
C ARG A 288 -28.29 -6.40 5.27
N ASP A 289 -28.09 -6.38 3.96
CA ASP A 289 -26.93 -7.01 3.32
C ASP A 289 -25.64 -6.25 3.62
N SER A 290 -25.71 -4.91 3.77
CA SER A 290 -24.60 -4.07 4.19
C SER A 290 -24.09 -4.43 5.60
N LYS A 291 -24.97 -4.93 6.48
CA LYS A 291 -24.58 -5.40 7.82
C LYS A 291 -24.06 -6.84 7.83
N ARG A 292 -24.45 -7.67 6.86
CA ARG A 292 -24.02 -9.08 6.78
C ARG A 292 -22.56 -9.23 6.43
N VAL A 293 -22.03 -8.39 5.53
CA VAL A 293 -20.63 -8.51 5.06
C VAL A 293 -19.63 -8.31 6.21
N PRO A 294 -19.70 -7.21 7.01
CA PRO A 294 -18.86 -7.04 8.19
C PRO A 294 -18.92 -8.21 9.18
N THR A 295 -20.11 -8.74 9.44
CA THR A 295 -20.27 -9.91 10.33
C THR A 295 -19.54 -11.13 9.78
N LYS A 296 -19.74 -11.45 8.49
CA LYS A 296 -19.07 -12.57 7.84
C LYS A 296 -17.55 -12.48 7.90
N ILE A 297 -16.97 -11.32 7.59
CA ILE A 297 -15.51 -11.14 7.65
C ILE A 297 -14.98 -11.14 9.09
N LYS A 298 -15.74 -10.66 10.08
CA LYS A 298 -15.38 -10.79 11.49
C LYS A 298 -15.30 -12.26 11.91
N LEU A 299 -16.26 -13.08 11.48
CA LEU A 299 -16.23 -14.52 11.72
C LEU A 299 -15.01 -15.18 11.05
N LEU A 300 -14.72 -14.86 9.79
CA LEU A 300 -13.57 -15.42 9.06
C LEU A 300 -12.21 -15.02 9.62
N THR A 301 -12.13 -13.84 10.22
CA THR A 301 -10.88 -13.28 10.78
C THR A 301 -10.69 -13.57 12.27
N GLY A 302 -11.65 -14.28 12.90
CA GLY A 302 -11.62 -14.56 14.33
C GLY A 302 -11.80 -13.33 15.21
N THR A 303 -12.41 -12.27 14.67
CA THR A 303 -12.66 -11.00 15.38
C THR A 303 -14.12 -10.80 15.78
N TYR A 304 -14.99 -11.74 15.43
CA TYR A 304 -16.36 -11.76 15.92
C TYR A 304 -16.39 -12.14 17.39
N ILE A 305 -17.17 -11.41 18.19
CA ILE A 305 -17.27 -11.62 19.63
C ILE A 305 -18.38 -12.64 19.89
N LEU A 306 -17.98 -13.91 20.07
CA LEU A 306 -18.85 -15.01 20.48
C LEU A 306 -19.11 -14.98 22.01
N GLN A 307 -20.16 -15.67 22.48
CA GLN A 307 -20.51 -15.71 23.92
C GLN A 307 -19.35 -16.05 24.86
N PRO A 308 -18.47 -17.03 24.59
CA PRO A 308 -17.37 -17.35 25.50
C PRO A 308 -16.39 -16.19 25.68
N LEU A 309 -16.18 -15.41 24.62
CA LEU A 309 -15.36 -14.22 24.69
C LEU A 309 -16.07 -13.08 25.45
N ARG A 310 -17.39 -12.94 25.28
CA ARG A 310 -18.20 -12.00 26.08
C ARG A 310 -18.15 -12.34 27.56
N TYR A 311 -18.35 -13.60 27.90
CA TYR A 311 -18.27 -14.11 29.26
C TYR A 311 -16.93 -13.78 29.91
N LYS A 312 -15.81 -14.04 29.20
CA LYS A 312 -14.46 -13.72 29.68
C LYS A 312 -14.23 -12.22 29.91
N ILE A 313 -14.81 -11.36 29.07
CA ILE A 313 -14.60 -9.90 29.13
C ILE A 313 -15.49 -9.24 30.19
N TYR A 314 -16.79 -9.58 30.22
CA TYR A 314 -17.79 -8.84 30.99
C TYR A 314 -18.16 -9.51 32.32
N LYS A 315 -17.98 -10.84 32.44
CA LYS A 315 -18.25 -11.71 33.61
C LYS A 315 -19.68 -11.67 34.15
N GLU A 316 -20.15 -10.52 34.64
CA GLU A 316 -21.47 -10.39 35.28
C GLU A 316 -22.61 -10.35 34.24
N GLY A 317 -23.61 -11.22 34.41
CA GLY A 317 -24.82 -11.25 33.58
C GLY A 317 -24.63 -11.79 32.16
N THR A 318 -23.49 -12.44 31.89
CA THR A 318 -23.22 -13.11 30.60
C THR A 318 -23.00 -14.60 30.83
N GLU A 319 -23.41 -15.42 29.86
CA GLU A 319 -23.15 -16.86 29.83
C GLU A 319 -22.26 -17.17 28.61
N ASP A 320 -21.55 -18.30 28.65
CA ASP A 320 -20.74 -18.80 27.55
C ASP A 320 -21.53 -19.70 26.57
N HIS A 321 -22.73 -20.11 26.95
CA HIS A 321 -23.65 -20.92 26.13
C HIS A 321 -24.20 -20.13 24.94
N CYS A 322 -24.48 -20.84 23.85
CA CYS A 322 -25.11 -20.27 22.67
C CYS A 322 -26.51 -19.76 23.00
N ILE A 323 -26.80 -18.50 22.67
CA ILE A 323 -28.11 -17.87 22.92
C ILE A 323 -29.25 -18.59 22.17
N ALA A 324 -28.95 -19.27 21.07
CA ALA A 324 -29.98 -19.86 20.23
C ALA A 324 -30.48 -21.21 20.75
N CYS A 325 -29.59 -22.05 21.30
CA CYS A 325 -29.93 -23.38 21.79
C CYS A 325 -29.79 -23.53 23.30
N GLU A 326 -29.05 -22.64 23.96
CA GLU A 326 -28.76 -22.64 25.40
C GLU A 326 -28.07 -23.93 25.92
N CYS A 327 -27.64 -24.82 25.03
CA CYS A 327 -27.17 -26.17 25.39
C CYS A 327 -25.64 -26.36 25.36
N LYS A 328 -24.90 -25.55 24.59
CA LYS A 328 -23.45 -25.72 24.37
C LYS A 328 -22.75 -24.37 24.28
N GLU A 329 -21.45 -24.36 24.54
CA GLU A 329 -20.57 -23.20 24.34
C GLU A 329 -20.69 -22.66 22.90
N GLU A 330 -20.82 -21.34 22.72
CA GLU A 330 -20.96 -20.72 21.39
C GLU A 330 -19.60 -20.65 20.65
N THR A 331 -19.14 -21.76 20.12
CA THR A 331 -18.00 -21.80 19.19
C THR A 331 -18.43 -21.46 17.76
N LEU A 332 -17.48 -21.17 16.87
CA LEU A 332 -17.81 -20.91 15.46
C LEU A 332 -18.35 -22.18 14.79
N GLU A 333 -17.76 -23.33 15.10
CA GLU A 333 -18.18 -24.66 14.69
C GLU A 333 -19.61 -24.92 15.14
N HIS A 334 -19.92 -24.63 16.40
CA HIS A 334 -21.26 -24.75 16.93
C HIS A 334 -22.25 -23.87 16.16
N LEU A 335 -21.94 -22.57 16.04
CA LEU A 335 -22.80 -21.59 15.37
C LEU A 335 -23.04 -21.95 13.89
N LEU A 336 -22.00 -22.33 13.16
CA LEU A 336 -22.07 -22.54 11.72
C LEU A 336 -22.48 -23.96 11.32
N ILE A 337 -22.14 -24.99 12.11
CA ILE A 337 -22.30 -26.40 11.70
C ILE A 337 -23.17 -27.24 12.65
N GLU A 338 -23.13 -27.02 13.97
CA GLU A 338 -23.73 -27.99 14.92
C GLU A 338 -25.03 -27.56 15.60
N CYS A 339 -25.28 -26.25 15.78
CA CYS A 339 -26.36 -25.74 16.62
C CYS A 339 -27.76 -26.06 16.07
N GLU A 340 -28.50 -26.95 16.72
CA GLU A 340 -29.78 -27.48 16.22
C GLU A 340 -30.82 -26.40 15.94
N ALA A 341 -30.82 -25.31 16.73
CA ALA A 341 -31.70 -24.17 16.56
C ALA A 341 -31.60 -23.51 15.17
N TRP A 342 -30.48 -23.70 14.46
CA TRP A 342 -30.23 -23.14 13.13
C TRP A 342 -30.34 -24.15 11.98
N ASN A 343 -30.67 -25.42 12.25
CA ASN A 343 -30.73 -26.47 11.22
C ASN A 343 -31.67 -26.10 10.06
N TYR A 344 -32.82 -25.52 10.35
CA TYR A 344 -33.78 -25.11 9.32
C TYR A 344 -33.23 -24.11 8.29
N LEU A 345 -32.25 -23.27 8.66
CA LEU A 345 -31.55 -22.35 7.73
C LEU A 345 -30.34 -23.00 7.08
N ARG A 346 -29.67 -23.89 7.80
CA ARG A 346 -28.35 -24.43 7.47
C ARG A 346 -28.43 -25.65 6.55
N ASP A 347 -29.38 -26.55 6.81
CA ASP A 347 -29.49 -27.84 6.13
C ASP A 347 -29.62 -27.70 4.62
N PRO A 348 -30.44 -26.79 4.06
CA PRO A 348 -30.51 -26.60 2.61
C PRO A 348 -29.15 -26.21 2.01
N ILE A 349 -28.38 -25.38 2.72
CA ILE A 349 -27.06 -24.90 2.28
C ILE A 349 -26.04 -26.05 2.37
N LEU A 350 -26.01 -26.79 3.48
CA LEU A 350 -25.11 -27.91 3.65
C LEU A 350 -25.38 -29.04 2.66
N GLN A 351 -26.65 -29.33 2.35
CA GLN A 351 -26.98 -30.31 1.32
C GLN A 351 -26.49 -29.86 -0.06
N THR A 352 -26.62 -28.56 -0.38
CA THR A 352 -26.06 -28.00 -1.61
C THR A 352 -24.53 -28.17 -1.66
N ILE A 353 -23.83 -27.88 -0.56
CA ILE A 353 -22.36 -28.06 -0.48
C ILE A 353 -21.98 -29.53 -0.62
N LYS A 354 -22.67 -30.45 0.08
CA LYS A 354 -22.42 -31.89 -0.01
C LYS A 354 -22.59 -32.39 -1.46
N ASN A 355 -23.65 -31.97 -2.13
CA ASN A 355 -23.90 -32.32 -3.53
C ASN A 355 -22.80 -31.79 -4.47
N LEU A 356 -22.25 -30.60 -4.20
CA LEU A 356 -21.13 -30.04 -4.95
C LEU A 356 -19.81 -30.78 -4.71
N LEU A 357 -19.60 -31.29 -3.49
CA LEU A 357 -18.39 -32.06 -3.15
C LEU A 357 -18.43 -33.46 -3.78
N THR A 358 -19.60 -34.11 -3.80
CA THR A 358 -19.79 -35.42 -4.43
C THR A 358 -19.72 -35.35 -5.96
N THR A 359 -20.23 -34.29 -6.59
CA THR A 359 -20.13 -34.09 -8.05
C THR A 359 -18.73 -33.73 -8.55
N ASN A 360 -17.89 -33.10 -7.73
CA ASN A 360 -16.52 -32.74 -8.09
C ASN A 360 -15.46 -33.78 -7.68
N GLY A 361 -15.88 -34.96 -7.19
CA GLY A 361 -14.95 -36.05 -6.83
C GLY A 361 -14.03 -35.73 -5.65
N MET A 362 -14.41 -34.80 -4.77
CA MET A 362 -13.60 -34.38 -3.61
C MET A 362 -14.00 -35.07 -2.29
N CYS A 363 -14.66 -36.22 -2.37
CA CYS A 363 -14.96 -37.05 -1.20
C CYS A 363 -14.23 -38.39 -1.29
N GLU A 364 -13.03 -38.43 -0.70
CA GLU A 364 -12.63 -39.51 0.22
C GLU A 364 -12.34 -38.90 1.59
#